data_AF-A0A925MC04-F1
#
_entry.id   AF-A0A925MC04-F1
#
_cell.length_a   1.000
_cell.length_b   1.000
_cell.length_c   1.000
_cell.angle_alpha   90.00
_cell.angle_beta   90.00
_cell.angle_gamma   90.00
#
_symmetry.space_group_name_H-M   'P 1'
#
loop_
_entity.id
_entity.type
_entity.pdbx_description
1 polymer ?
#
loop_
_entity_poly.entity_id
_entity_poly.type
_entity_poly.pdbx_seq_one_letter_code
_entity_poly.pdbx_strand_id
1 'polypeptide(L)'
;MHTAIFVYEPATIHIATYESDLELCGMDAASVPLGHGNNAQLVARGIYKIVSSREVEVTGDSEAFDIVVTTQLKENKPTPPSRAVMLLAPIDTPALHAFFAVPEAKTLVNP
;
A
#
# COMPACT_ATOMS: atom_id res chain seq x y z
N MET A 1 3.20 -11.22 0.86
CA MET A 1 4.08 -10.05 0.95
C MET A 1 3.21 -8.84 1.15
N HIS A 2 3.61 -7.90 2.02
CA HIS A 2 2.90 -6.62 2.18
C HIS A 2 3.82 -5.51 1.68
N THR A 3 3.31 -4.72 0.75
CA THR A 3 3.97 -3.48 0.32
C THR A 3 3.17 -2.32 0.91
N ALA A 4 3.74 -1.63 1.89
CA ALA A 4 3.17 -0.43 2.49
C ALA A 4 3.67 0.80 1.74
N ILE A 5 2.76 1.72 1.46
CA ILE A 5 3.07 2.96 0.74
C ILE A 5 2.53 4.13 1.54
N PHE A 6 3.42 5.02 1.99
CA PHE A 6 3.11 6.19 2.82
C PHE A 6 3.19 7.43 1.94
N VAL A 7 2.05 8.01 1.61
CA VAL A 7 1.93 9.12 0.66
C VAL A 7 1.73 10.42 1.43
N TYR A 8 2.66 11.35 1.29
CA TYR A 8 2.68 12.62 2.02
C TYR A 8 1.93 13.73 1.30
N GLU A 9 1.94 13.69 -0.02
CA GLU A 9 1.28 14.63 -0.91
C GLU A 9 0.63 13.88 -2.08
N PRO A 10 -0.47 14.38 -2.67
CA PRO A 10 -1.08 13.72 -3.82
C PRO A 10 -0.07 13.47 -4.93
N ALA A 11 0.08 12.22 -5.34
CA ALA A 11 1.13 11.80 -6.27
C ALA A 11 0.67 10.65 -7.16
N THR A 12 1.28 10.58 -8.35
CA THR A 12 1.14 9.42 -9.22
C THR A 12 2.13 8.35 -8.80
N ILE A 13 1.62 7.18 -8.46
CA ILE A 13 2.41 6.00 -8.12
C ILE A 13 2.32 5.02 -9.29
N HIS A 14 3.48 4.51 -9.70
CA HIS A 14 3.59 3.46 -10.69
C HIS A 14 3.79 2.12 -9.99
N ILE A 15 2.94 1.14 -10.31
CA ILE A 15 2.93 -0.17 -9.69
C ILE A 15 3.05 -1.22 -10.80
N ALA A 16 4.14 -1.99 -10.79
CA ALA A 16 4.31 -3.13 -11.68
C ALA A 16 4.12 -4.43 -10.91
N THR A 17 3.25 -5.31 -11.42
CA THR A 17 2.93 -6.60 -10.82
C THR A 17 2.71 -7.68 -11.87
N TYR A 18 3.02 -8.93 -11.53
CA TYR A 18 2.76 -10.11 -12.35
C TYR A 18 1.63 -10.98 -11.76
N GLU A 19 0.84 -10.44 -10.85
CA GLU A 19 -0.34 -11.06 -10.26
C GLU A 19 -1.59 -10.28 -10.69
N SER A 20 -2.65 -11.02 -11.01
CA SER A 20 -3.97 -10.46 -11.34
C SER A 20 -4.80 -10.31 -10.07
N ASP A 21 -5.89 -9.53 -10.16
CA ASP A 21 -6.88 -9.40 -9.09
C ASP A 21 -6.32 -8.79 -7.78
N LEU A 22 -5.22 -8.04 -7.90
CA LEU A 22 -4.65 -7.26 -6.82
C LEU A 22 -5.41 -5.94 -6.64
N GLU A 23 -5.28 -5.37 -5.45
CA GLU A 23 -5.83 -4.05 -5.15
C GLU A 23 -4.79 -3.21 -4.41
N LEU A 24 -4.81 -1.91 -4.68
CA LEU A 24 -4.20 -0.89 -3.87
C LEU A 24 -5.23 -0.46 -2.82
N CYS A 25 -5.11 -1.01 -1.61
CA CYS A 25 -6.04 -0.70 -0.53
C CYS A 25 -5.56 0.55 0.21
N GLY A 26 -6.42 1.55 0.37
CA GLY A 26 -6.17 2.69 1.24
C GLY A 26 -6.65 2.42 2.67
N MET A 27 -5.97 2.99 3.67
CA MET A 27 -6.42 2.93 5.06
C MET A 27 -7.69 3.77 5.25
N ASP A 28 -7.68 4.99 4.69
CA ASP A 28 -8.80 5.94 4.74
C ASP A 28 -9.31 6.32 3.33
N ALA A 29 -8.86 5.59 2.31
CA ALA A 29 -9.19 5.82 0.91
C ALA A 29 -9.76 4.54 0.26
N ALA A 30 -10.55 4.72 -0.79
CA ALA A 30 -11.13 3.60 -1.53
C ALA A 30 -10.04 2.70 -2.13
N SER A 31 -10.27 1.39 -2.09
CA SER A 31 -9.41 0.42 -2.79
C SER A 31 -9.51 0.63 -4.30
N VAL A 32 -8.36 0.52 -4.97
CA VAL A 32 -8.27 0.65 -6.43
C VAL A 32 -7.78 -0.68 -7.00
N PRO A 33 -8.50 -1.30 -7.96
CA PRO A 33 -8.05 -2.53 -8.59
C PRO A 33 -6.78 -2.32 -9.40
N LEU A 34 -5.87 -3.29 -9.32
CA LEU A 34 -4.61 -3.34 -10.04
C LEU A 34 -4.66 -4.49 -11.05
N GLY A 35 -4.42 -4.17 -12.32
CA GLY A 35 -4.28 -5.18 -13.37
C GLY A 35 -2.89 -5.81 -13.36
N HIS A 36 -2.77 -6.95 -14.04
CA HIS A 36 -1.47 -7.52 -14.37
C HIS A 36 -0.66 -6.57 -15.26
N GLY A 37 0.61 -6.37 -14.95
CA GLY A 37 1.53 -5.48 -15.65
C GLY A 37 1.69 -4.13 -14.93
N ASN A 38 1.80 -3.06 -15.71
CA ASN A 38 2.05 -1.72 -15.20
C ASN A 38 0.74 -0.97 -14.94
N ASN A 39 0.61 -0.43 -13.74
CA ASN A 39 -0.51 0.40 -13.31
C ASN A 39 0.05 1.78 -12.93
N ALA A 40 -0.68 2.84 -13.28
CA ALA A 40 -0.39 4.19 -12.82
C ALA A 40 -1.61 4.71 -12.08
N GLN A 41 -1.46 5.06 -10.80
CA GLN A 41 -2.55 5.48 -9.94
C GLN A 41 -2.24 6.82 -9.31
N LEU A 42 -3.11 7.81 -9.55
CA LEU A 42 -3.08 9.06 -8.82
C LEU A 42 -3.75 8.82 -7.46
N VAL A 43 -2.98 8.95 -6.39
CA VAL A 43 -3.46 8.73 -5.04
C VAL A 43 -3.37 9.99 -4.21
N ALA A 44 -4.31 10.14 -3.29
CA ALA A 44 -4.26 11.21 -2.30
C ALA A 44 -3.23 10.88 -1.21
N ARG A 45 -2.87 11.90 -0.43
CA ARG A 45 -2.13 11.72 0.83
C ARG A 45 -2.81 10.67 1.71
N GLY A 46 -2.05 9.73 2.24
CA GLY A 46 -2.57 8.63 3.05
C GLY A 46 -1.63 7.44 3.15
N ILE A 47 -2.13 6.37 3.77
CA ILE A 47 -1.40 5.10 3.91
C ILE A 47 -2.11 4.05 3.07
N TYR A 48 -1.34 3.35 2.24
CA TYR A 48 -1.84 2.33 1.34
C TYR A 48 -1.08 1.02 1.55
N LYS A 49 -1.71 -0.09 1.13
CA LYS A 49 -1.08 -1.40 1.11
C LYS A 49 -1.42 -2.16 -0.17
N ILE A 50 -0.49 -3.02 -0.59
CA ILE A 50 -0.72 -4.06 -1.59
C ILE A 50 -0.34 -5.39 -0.92
N VAL A 51 -1.26 -6.35 -0.97
CA VAL A 51 -1.03 -7.72 -0.49
C VAL A 51 -0.85 -8.62 -1.70
N SER A 52 0.35 -9.17 -1.88
CA SER A 52 0.69 -9.96 -3.07
C SER A 52 1.41 -11.26 -2.69
N SER A 53 1.25 -12.29 -3.51
CA SER A 53 2.03 -13.53 -3.44
C SER A 53 3.40 -13.40 -4.12
N ARG A 54 3.57 -12.37 -4.96
CA ARG A 54 4.79 -12.07 -5.72
C ARG A 54 5.36 -10.69 -5.36
N GLU A 55 6.57 -10.45 -5.82
CA GLU A 55 7.17 -9.12 -5.75
C GLU A 55 6.33 -8.11 -6.53
N VAL A 56 6.12 -6.94 -5.92
CA VAL A 56 5.45 -5.79 -6.51
C VAL A 56 6.45 -4.65 -6.52
N GLU A 57 6.72 -4.11 -7.70
CA GLU A 57 7.58 -2.95 -7.85
C GLU A 57 6.71 -1.69 -7.76
N VAL A 58 7.11 -0.77 -6.89
CA VAL A 58 6.44 0.52 -6.73
C VAL A 58 7.47 1.61 -6.99
N THR A 59 7.17 2.51 -7.92
CA THR A 59 8.05 3.61 -8.32
C THR A 59 7.28 4.92 -8.45
N GLY A 60 8.00 6.04 -8.39
CA GLY A 60 7.44 7.39 -8.47
C GLY A 60 8.30 8.40 -7.72
N ASP A 61 7.72 9.55 -7.39
CA ASP A 61 8.42 10.62 -6.69
C ASP A 61 8.69 10.28 -5.22
N SER A 62 9.95 10.02 -4.90
CA SER A 62 10.42 9.72 -3.53
C SER A 62 10.26 10.91 -2.56
N GLU A 63 10.09 12.13 -3.08
CA GLU A 63 9.76 13.26 -2.22
C GLU A 63 8.27 13.23 -1.82
N ALA A 64 7.40 12.62 -2.61
CA ALA A 64 5.97 12.59 -2.35
C ALA A 64 5.51 11.37 -1.53
N PHE A 65 6.26 10.27 -1.54
CA PHE A 65 5.92 9.06 -0.78
C PHE A 65 7.13 8.20 -0.40
N ASP A 66 6.96 7.37 0.63
CA ASP A 66 7.91 6.32 1.02
C ASP A 66 7.28 4.92 0.84
N ILE A 67 8.11 3.94 0.49
CA ILE A 67 7.71 2.54 0.35
C ILE A 67 8.39 1.71 1.43
N VAL A 68 7.62 0.91 2.15
CA VAL A 68 8.13 -0.09 3.09
C VAL A 68 7.62 -1.46 2.67
N VAL A 69 8.54 -2.33 2.29
CA VAL A 69 8.22 -3.69 1.85
C VAL A 69 8.51 -4.67 2.97
N THR A 70 7.51 -5.44 3.41
CA THR A 70 7.71 -6.55 4.35
C THR A 70 7.52 -7.89 3.65
N THR A 71 8.65 -8.61 3.49
CA THR A 71 8.74 -9.85 2.71
C THR A 71 8.54 -11.11 3.55
N GLN A 72 8.60 -11.03 4.88
CA GLN A 72 8.61 -12.23 5.74
C GLN A 72 7.62 -12.10 6.89
N LEU A 73 6.68 -13.06 6.91
CA LEU A 73 5.69 -13.33 7.97
C LEU A 73 4.59 -12.28 8.08
N LYS A 74 3.34 -12.77 8.22
CA LYS A 74 2.16 -11.97 8.57
C LYS A 74 2.30 -11.22 9.91
N GLU A 75 3.41 -11.42 10.61
CA GLU A 75 3.75 -10.83 11.91
C GLU A 75 4.65 -9.59 11.80
N ASN A 76 5.39 -9.40 10.71
CA ASN A 76 6.20 -8.19 10.51
C ASN A 76 5.34 -7.06 9.97
N LYS A 77 4.82 -6.26 10.90
CA LYS A 77 4.09 -5.02 10.61
C LYS A 77 5.08 -3.99 10.05
N PRO A 78 4.72 -3.27 8.96
CA PRO A 78 5.59 -2.23 8.44
C PRO A 78 5.74 -1.13 9.49
N THR A 79 6.98 -0.84 9.88
CA THR A 79 7.28 0.32 10.72
C THR A 79 7.11 1.57 9.88
N PRO A 80 6.27 2.54 10.28
CA PRO A 80 6.15 3.81 9.57
C PRO A 80 7.51 4.52 9.49
N PRO A 81 7.89 5.06 8.32
CA PRO A 81 9.02 5.97 8.21
C PRO A 81 8.85 7.16 9.18
N SER A 82 9.96 7.72 9.68
CA SER A 82 9.93 8.91 10.56
C SER A 82 9.17 10.07 9.92
N ARG A 83 9.32 10.25 8.61
CA ARG A 83 8.61 11.24 7.82
C ARG A 83 7.10 11.03 7.83
N ALA A 84 6.62 9.78 7.78
CA ALA A 84 5.21 9.47 7.92
C ALA A 84 4.67 9.87 9.29
N VAL A 85 5.41 9.59 10.36
CA VAL A 85 5.02 10.01 11.73
C VAL A 85 4.93 11.53 11.85
N MET A 86 5.79 12.28 11.14
CA MET A 86 5.80 13.75 11.16
C MET A 86 4.72 14.38 10.28
N LEU A 87 4.50 13.85 9.08
CA LEU A 87 3.68 14.50 8.05
C LEU A 87 2.25 13.98 8.05
N LEU A 88 2.02 12.71 8.35
CA LEU A 88 0.69 12.12 8.49
C LEU A 88 0.29 12.24 9.97
N ALA A 89 -0.35 13.38 10.32
CA ALA A 89 -0.89 13.66 11.66
C ALA A 89 -1.61 12.44 12.27
N PRO A 90 -1.60 12.34 13.61
CA PRO A 90 -1.09 11.17 14.32
C PRO A 90 -1.57 9.84 13.71
N ILE A 91 -0.62 9.07 13.19
CA ILE A 91 -0.85 7.68 12.80
C ILE A 91 -1.29 6.92 14.06
N ASP A 92 -2.56 6.50 14.10
CA ASP A 92 -3.06 5.58 15.10
C ASP A 92 -2.40 4.22 14.87
N THR A 93 -1.37 3.91 15.68
CA THR A 93 -0.59 2.67 15.57
C THR A 93 -1.46 1.42 15.68
N PRO A 94 -2.41 1.31 16.64
CA PRO A 94 -3.42 0.25 16.63
C PRO A 94 -4.19 0.12 15.30
N ALA A 95 -4.70 1.21 14.75
CA ALA A 95 -5.47 1.20 13.50
C ALA A 95 -4.59 0.80 12.30
N LEU A 96 -3.36 1.32 12.23
CA LEU A 96 -2.36 0.93 11.24
C LEU A 96 -2.07 -0.58 11.32
N HIS A 97 -1.84 -1.08 12.54
CA HIS A 97 -1.59 -2.49 12.76
C HIS A 97 -2.77 -3.37 12.34
N ALA A 98 -4.00 -2.94 12.63
CA ALA A 98 -5.20 -3.63 12.19
C ALA A 98 -5.31 -3.62 10.66
N PHE A 99 -5.04 -2.47 10.03
CA PHE A 99 -5.06 -2.33 8.58
C PHE A 99 -4.08 -3.30 7.90
N PHE A 100 -2.84 -3.43 8.38
CA PHE A 100 -1.86 -4.37 7.82
C PHE A 100 -2.06 -5.84 8.25
N ALA A 101 -2.89 -6.12 9.25
CA ALA A 101 -3.20 -7.50 9.66
C ALA A 101 -4.21 -8.20 8.73
N VAL A 102 -5.03 -7.42 8.01
CA VAL A 102 -6.05 -7.98 7.10
C VAL A 102 -5.39 -8.47 5.80
N PRO A 103 -5.52 -9.77 5.45
CA PRO A 103 -4.88 -10.38 4.28
C PRO A 103 -5.57 -10.07 2.95
N GLU A 104 -6.63 -9.26 2.94
CA GLU A 104 -7.45 -9.02 1.75
C GLU A 104 -6.72 -8.15 0.72
N ALA A 105 -6.48 -8.76 -0.43
CA ALA A 105 -6.75 -8.22 -1.76
C ALA A 105 -6.85 -9.40 -2.74
N LYS A 106 -7.91 -10.20 -2.59
CA LYS A 106 -8.48 -10.91 -3.74
C LYS A 106 -9.89 -10.41 -3.84
N THR A 107 -10.25 -9.88 -5.00
CA THR A 107 -11.64 -9.57 -5.32
C THR A 107 -12.45 -10.83 -5.02
N LEU A 108 -13.30 -10.78 -4.00
CA LEU A 108 -14.42 -11.71 -3.91
C LEU A 108 -15.29 -11.34 -5.10
N VAL A 109 -15.06 -12.02 -6.22
CA VAL A 109 -16.01 -12.06 -7.33
C VAL A 109 -17.26 -12.71 -6.75
N ASN A 110 -18.17 -11.89 -6.24
CA ASN A 110 -19.48 -12.37 -5.81
C ASN A 110 -20.25 -12.69 -7.11
N PRO A 111 -20.66 -13.96 -7.33
CA PRO A 111 -21.38 -14.38 -8.53
C PRO A 111 -22.78 -13.75 -8.64
#